data_AF-A0A933XHQ1-F1
#
_entry.id   AF-A0A933XHQ1-F1
#
_cell.length_a   1.000
_cell.length_b   1.000
_cell.length_c   1.000
_cell.angle_alpha   90.00
_cell.angle_beta   90.00
_cell.angle_gamma   90.00
#
_symmetry.space_group_name_H-M   'P 1'
#
loop_
_entity.id
_entity.type
_entity.pdbx_description
1 polymer ?
#
loop_
_entity_poly.entity_id
_entity_poly.type
_entity_poly.pdbx_seq_one_letter_code
_entity_poly.pdbx_strand_id
1 'polypeptide(L)'
;MVVVYYYGYISGWEVTVEYISGGRVFQRDIIKPNEPSLRMGFNVNVKDIRGHPEKAVLLQISREPGAVWALAGGIFFMVGVITLIALKIRMER
;
A
#
# COMPACT_ATOMS: atom_id res chain seq x y z
N MET A 1 13.43 9.09 -14.21
CA MET A 1 13.21 10.03 -15.34
C MET A 1 11.71 10.13 -15.53
N VAL A 2 11.11 11.29 -15.33
CA VAL A 2 9.64 11.44 -15.35
C VAL A 2 9.15 11.56 -16.80
N VAL A 3 8.22 10.71 -17.22
CA VAL A 3 7.65 10.71 -18.58
C VAL A 3 6.20 11.21 -18.51
N VAL A 4 5.90 12.32 -19.19
CA VAL A 4 4.54 12.86 -19.29
C VAL A 4 3.91 12.40 -20.60
N TYR A 5 2.80 11.67 -20.54
CA TYR A 5 2.08 11.21 -21.74
C TYR A 5 1.18 12.30 -22.33
N TYR A 6 0.79 12.13 -23.60
CA TYR A 6 -0.05 13.07 -24.39
C TYR A 6 -1.37 13.47 -23.70
N TYR A 7 -1.88 12.64 -22.78
CA TYR A 7 -3.08 12.91 -21.98
C TYR A 7 -2.83 13.69 -20.67
N GLY A 8 -1.59 14.16 -20.43
CA GLY A 8 -1.22 14.96 -19.26
C GLY A 8 -0.90 14.16 -17.99
N TYR A 9 -0.95 12.82 -18.05
CA TYR A 9 -0.61 11.97 -16.91
C TYR A 9 0.90 11.75 -16.78
N ILE A 10 1.40 11.88 -15.55
CA ILE A 10 2.79 11.63 -15.19
C ILE A 10 3.00 10.13 -14.98
N SER A 11 3.99 9.56 -15.65
CA SER A 11 4.31 8.12 -15.65
C SER A 11 5.82 7.88 -15.54
N GLY A 12 6.21 6.63 -15.27
CA GLY A 12 7.62 6.26 -15.12
C GLY A 12 8.34 7.03 -14.01
N TRP A 13 7.58 7.62 -13.10
CA TRP A 13 8.11 8.38 -11.99
C TRP A 13 8.64 7.43 -10.92
N GLU A 14 9.63 7.92 -10.20
CA GLU A 14 10.22 7.22 -9.07
C GLU A 14 10.43 8.27 -7.98
N VAL A 15 9.93 7.98 -6.77
CA VAL A 15 10.10 8.84 -5.61
C VAL A 15 10.97 8.10 -4.61
N THR A 16 12.16 8.64 -4.37
CA THR A 16 13.03 8.17 -3.29
C THR A 16 12.60 8.84 -2.00
N VAL A 17 12.30 8.04 -0.97
CA VAL A 17 11.94 8.52 0.37
C VAL A 17 13.06 8.15 1.34
N GLU A 18 13.51 9.13 2.12
CA GLU A 18 14.51 8.93 3.17
C GLU A 18 13.88 9.14 4.55
N TYR A 19 14.05 8.15 5.42
CA TYR A 19 13.57 8.18 6.79
C TYR A 19 14.72 8.65 7.68
N ILE A 20 14.57 9.86 8.23
CA ILE A 20 15.59 10.53 9.04
C ILE A 20 15.17 10.50 10.51
N SER A 21 16.05 10.04 11.39
CA SER A 21 15.88 10.12 12.84
C SER A 21 17.18 10.53 13.50
N GLY A 22 17.14 11.53 14.39
CA GLY A 22 18.34 12.04 15.07
C GLY A 22 19.44 12.55 14.13
N GLY A 23 19.06 13.11 12.98
CA GLY A 23 20.01 13.62 11.96
C GLY A 23 20.69 12.56 11.12
N ARG A 24 20.35 11.27 11.28
CA ARG A 24 20.87 10.18 10.46
C ARG A 24 19.75 9.62 9.57
N VAL A 25 20.07 9.39 8.30
CA VAL A 25 19.23 8.60 7.41
C VAL A 25 19.31 7.17 7.90
N PHE A 26 18.22 6.68 8.50
CA PHE A 26 18.15 5.31 8.97
C PHE A 26 17.73 4.36 7.85
N GLN A 27 16.95 4.85 6.88
CA GLN A 27 16.45 4.02 5.79
C GLN A 27 16.17 4.86 4.54
N ARG A 28 16.36 4.24 3.36
CA ARG A 28 15.90 4.75 2.07
C ARG A 28 14.95 3.74 1.43
N ASP A 29 13.91 4.22 0.78
CA ASP A 29 13.00 3.40 -0.01
C ASP A 29 12.64 4.06 -1.34
N ILE A 30 12.19 3.27 -2.28
CA ILE A 30 11.82 3.72 -3.63
C ILE A 30 10.34 3.40 -3.85
N ILE A 31 9.52 4.43 -4.03
CA ILE A 31 8.09 4.30 -4.32
C ILE A 31 7.88 4.52 -5.81
N LYS A 32 7.08 3.63 -6.43
CA LYS A 32 6.73 3.62 -7.85
C LYS A 32 5.21 3.51 -8.02
N PRO A 33 4.66 3.76 -9.22
CA PRO A 33 3.27 3.48 -9.52
C PRO A 33 2.90 2.04 -9.14
N ASN A 34 1.81 1.85 -8.40
CA ASN A 34 1.31 0.55 -7.93
C ASN A 34 2.27 -0.24 -6.99
N GLU A 35 3.37 0.36 -6.55
CA GLU A 35 4.31 -0.25 -5.61
C GLU A 35 4.46 0.66 -4.37
N PRO A 36 3.46 0.66 -3.46
CA PRO A 36 3.53 1.43 -2.23
C PRO A 36 4.56 0.81 -1.26
N SER A 37 5.18 1.66 -0.44
CA SER A 37 6.11 1.23 0.58
C SER A 37 5.35 0.85 1.86
N LEU A 38 5.37 -0.43 2.21
CA LEU A 38 4.86 -0.95 3.48
C LEU A 38 6.04 -1.23 4.43
N ARG A 39 6.35 -0.29 5.32
CA ARG A 39 7.49 -0.43 6.26
C ARG A 39 7.17 0.13 7.64
N MET A 40 7.70 -0.52 8.68
CA MET A 40 7.55 -0.12 10.09
C MET A 40 6.09 0.02 10.55
N GLY A 41 5.16 -0.70 9.94
CA GLY A 41 3.72 -0.59 10.21
C GLY A 41 3.04 0.64 9.59
N PHE A 42 3.77 1.38 8.75
CA PHE A 42 3.25 2.46 7.94
C PHE A 42 3.15 2.02 6.48
N ASN A 43 2.08 2.46 5.83
CA ASN A 43 1.90 2.40 4.39
C ASN A 43 2.15 3.81 3.84
N VAL A 44 3.27 3.97 3.15
CA VAL A 44 3.67 5.22 2.50
C VAL A 44 3.41 5.09 1.01
N ASN A 45 2.51 5.92 0.51
CA ASN A 45 2.11 5.95 -0.88
C ASN A 45 2.26 7.36 -1.46
N VAL A 46 2.41 7.47 -2.77
CA VAL A 46 2.40 8.76 -3.48
C VAL A 46 1.00 9.00 -4.02
N LYS A 47 0.36 10.08 -3.56
CA LYS A 47 -1.02 10.44 -3.95
C LYS A 47 -1.06 11.38 -5.15
N ASP A 48 -0.11 12.32 -5.21
CA ASP A 48 -0.01 13.30 -6.29
C ASP A 48 1.47 13.63 -6.53
N ILE A 49 1.81 13.89 -7.78
CA ILE A 49 3.15 14.35 -8.19
C ILE A 49 2.92 15.57 -9.06
N ARG A 50 3.56 16.68 -8.70
CA ARG A 50 3.52 17.91 -9.46
C ARG A 50 4.91 18.20 -10.00
N GLY A 51 5.00 18.32 -11.32
CA GLY A 51 6.22 18.75 -12.00
C GLY A 51 6.31 20.27 -12.21
N HIS A 52 5.19 21.00 -12.10
CA HIS A 52 5.05 22.44 -12.34
C HIS A 52 3.86 23.01 -11.54
N PRO A 53 3.88 24.28 -11.08
CA PRO A 53 4.98 25.25 -11.13
C PRO A 53 6.17 24.88 -10.24
N GLU A 54 5.93 24.12 -9.17
CA GLU A 54 6.98 23.60 -8.30
C GLU A 54 6.99 22.07 -8.29
N LYS A 55 8.18 21.49 -8.13
CA LYS A 55 8.35 20.05 -7.96
C LYS A 55 7.91 19.67 -6.55
N ALA A 56 6.69 19.16 -6.44
CA ALA A 56 6.10 18.73 -5.18
C ALA A 56 5.58 17.29 -5.31
N VAL A 57 5.71 16.53 -4.22
CA VAL A 57 5.16 15.19 -4.12
C VAL A 57 4.27 15.14 -2.90
N LEU A 58 3.02 14.73 -3.07
CA LEU A 58 2.10 14.50 -1.97
C LEU A 58 2.20 13.04 -1.52
N LEU A 59 2.78 12.83 -0.34
CA LEU A 59 2.85 11.52 0.29
C LEU A 59 1.64 11.29 1.18
N GLN A 60 1.03 10.13 1.05
CA GLN A 60 0.02 9.62 1.97
C GLN A 60 0.67 8.60 2.90
N ILE A 61 0.60 8.86 4.20
CA ILE A 61 1.12 7.97 5.25
C ILE A 61 -0.09 7.44 6.01
N SER A 62 -0.36 6.13 5.91
CA SER A 62 -1.38 5.44 6.70
C SER A 62 -0.71 4.50 7.71
N ARG A 63 -1.30 4.38 8.90
CA ARG A 63 -0.87 3.40 9.91
C ARG A 63 -2.08 2.56 10.31
N GLU A 64 -2.08 1.31 9.89
CA GLU A 64 -3.20 0.39 10.13
C GLU A 64 -2.71 -0.86 10.86
N PRO A 65 -2.41 -0.76 12.17
CA PRO A 65 -1.85 -1.88 12.93
C PRO A 65 -2.83 -3.07 13.03
N GLY A 66 -4.13 -2.81 12.86
CA GLY A 66 -5.19 -3.82 12.89
C GLY A 66 -5.46 -4.51 11.56
N ALA A 67 -4.95 -4.01 10.42
CA ALA A 67 -5.33 -4.54 9.11
C ALA A 67 -4.93 -6.01 8.92
N VAL A 68 -3.74 -6.40 9.38
CA VAL A 68 -3.26 -7.79 9.31
C VAL A 68 -4.12 -8.71 10.18
N TRP A 69 -4.49 -8.25 11.38
CA TRP A 69 -5.36 -9.01 12.29
C TRP A 69 -6.77 -9.15 11.75
N ALA A 70 -7.31 -8.09 11.14
CA ALA A 70 -8.61 -8.11 10.49
C ALA A 70 -8.62 -9.07 9.30
N LEU A 71 -7.57 -9.07 8.47
CA LEU A 71 -7.42 -10.00 7.35
C LEU A 71 -7.35 -11.45 7.84
N ALA A 72 -6.54 -11.72 8.86
CA ALA A 72 -6.44 -13.06 9.46
C ALA A 72 -7.79 -13.54 10.01
N GLY A 73 -8.50 -12.69 10.75
CA GLY A 73 -9.84 -12.98 11.24
C GLY A 73 -10.84 -13.27 10.12
N GLY A 74 -10.80 -12.48 9.04
CA GLY A 74 -11.63 -12.70 7.85
C GLY A 74 -11.36 -14.05 7.17
N ILE A 75 -10.09 -14.47 7.08
CA ILE A 75 -9.71 -15.78 6.53
C ILE A 75 -10.26 -16.91 7.42
N PHE A 76 -10.06 -16.84 8.74
CA PHE A 76 -10.58 -17.86 9.65
C PHE A 76 -12.10 -17.96 9.60
N PHE A 77 -12.79 -16.82 9.56
CA PHE A 77 -14.24 -16.77 9.42
C PHE A 77 -14.70 -17.43 8.12
N MET A 78 -14.05 -17.10 6.99
CA MET A 78 -14.35 -17.69 5.69
C MET A 78 -14.18 -19.21 5.69
N VAL A 79 -13.09 -19.73 6.27
CA VAL A 79 -12.85 -21.18 6.42
C VAL A 79 -13.94 -21.84 7.27
N GLY A 80 -14.36 -21.20 8.36
CA GLY A 80 -15.45 -21.70 9.21
C GLY A 80 -16.78 -21.79 8.46
N VAL A 81 -17.13 -20.74 7.71
CA VAL A 81 -18.35 -20.71 6.89
C VAL A 81 -18.33 -21.80 5.81
N ILE A 82 -17.22 -21.95 5.09
CA ILE A 82 -17.08 -23.00 4.06
C ILE A 82 -17.25 -24.39 4.66
N THR A 83 -16.67 -24.62 5.84
CA THR A 83 -16.77 -25.91 6.55
C THR A 83 -18.21 -26.22 6.95
N LEU A 84 -18.93 -25.23 7.51
CA LEU A 84 -20.35 -25.38 7.87
C LEU A 84 -21.22 -25.66 6.65
N ILE A 85 -21.00 -24.96 5.54
CA ILE A 85 -21.72 -25.20 4.28
C ILE A 85 -21.46 -26.63 3.79
N ALA A 86 -20.19 -27.08 3.79
CA ALA A 86 -19.84 -28.43 3.36
C ALA A 86 -20.48 -29.52 4.24
N LEU A 87 -20.50 -29.32 5.55
CA LEU A 87 -21.17 -30.25 6.50
C LEU A 87 -22.67 -30.28 6.28
N LYS A 88 -23.31 -29.11 6.11
CA LYS A 88 -24.75 -29.01 5.83
C LYS A 88 -25.12 -29.79 4.57
N ILE A 89 -24.38 -29.59 3.48
CA ILE A 89 -24.61 -30.30 2.20
C ILE A 89 -24.45 -31.81 2.39
N ARG A 90 -23.52 -32.29 3.22
CA ARG A 90 -23.38 -33.72 3.50
C ARG A 90 -24.51 -34.29 4.36
N MET A 91 -25.14 -33.50 5.21
CA MET A 91 -26.26 -33.95 6.05
C MET A 91 -27.59 -33.98 5.31
N GLU A 92 -27.77 -33.12 4.30
CA GLU A 92 -28.99 -33.07 3.47
C GLU A 92 -28.96 -34.05 2.28
N ARG A 93 -27.85 -34.78 2.10
CA ARG A 93 -27.65 -35.79 1.05
C ARG A 93 -27.80 -37.19 1.63
#